data_AF-A0AAW8KEW6-F1
#
_entry.id   AF-A0AAW8KEW6-F1
#
_cell.length_a   1.000
_cell.length_b   1.000
_cell.length_c   1.000
_cell.angle_alpha   90.00
_cell.angle_beta   90.00
_cell.angle_gamma   90.00
#
_symmetry.space_group_name_H-M   'P 1'
#
loop_
_entity.id
_entity.type
_entity.pdbx_description
1 polymer ?
#
loop_
_entity_poly.entity_id
_entity_poly.type
_entity_poly.pdbx_seq_one_letter_code
_entity_poly.pdbx_strand_id
1 'polypeptide(L)' 'MSKFTKLRIMDTFLELLNKKSLDKLTVKDIIETAEVNRNTFYYYFDDIYDLLHEVFKKQFNDFCNATKKETFYEE' A
#
# COMPACT_ATOMS: atom_id res chain seq x y z
N MET A 1 6.88 13.50 7.63
CA MET A 1 6.46 12.14 8.07
C MET A 1 7.33 11.09 7.37
N SER A 2 7.51 9.91 7.97
CA SER A 2 8.47 8.91 7.51
C SER A 2 7.94 8.04 6.37
N LYS A 3 8.75 7.77 5.35
CA LYS A 3 8.45 6.77 4.29
C LYS A 3 8.03 5.41 4.87
N PHE A 4 8.56 5.06 6.05
CA PHE A 4 8.21 3.84 6.77
C PHE A 4 6.73 3.79 7.19
N THR A 5 6.14 4.93 7.56
CA THR A 5 4.72 5.00 7.94
C THR A 5 3.80 4.75 6.75
N LYS A 6 4.12 5.30 5.57
CA LYS A 6 3.36 5.05 4.34
C LYS A 6 3.36 3.55 4.00
N LEU A 7 4.54 2.92 4.04
CA LEU A 7 4.69 1.48 3.79
C LEU A 7 3.92 0.64 4.82
N ARG A 8 4.01 0.98 6.11
CA ARG A 8 3.25 0.26 7.15
C ARG A 8 1.75 0.28 6.88
N ILE A 9 1.18 1.42 6.48
CA ILE A 9 -0.24 1.53 6.11
C ILE A 9 -0.57 0.63 4.91
N MET A 10 0.30 0.60 3.89
CA MET A 10 0.13 -0.25 2.70
C MET A 10 0.18 -1.75 3.03
N ASP A 11 1.12 -2.16 3.89
CA ASP A 11 1.26 -3.56 4.31
C ASP A 11 0.05 -3.99 5.16
N THR A 12 -0.37 -3.17 6.12
CA THR A 12 -1.59 -3.40 6.91
C THR A 12 -2.83 -3.52 6.03
N PHE A 13 -2.94 -2.70 4.99
CA PHE A 13 -4.06 -2.77 4.06
C PHE A 13 -4.12 -4.12 3.35
N LEU A 14 -2.97 -4.63 2.85
CA LEU A 14 -2.89 -5.95 2.24
C LEU A 14 -3.20 -7.09 3.23
N GLU A 15 -2.71 -7.00 4.47
CA GLU A 15 -3.03 -7.95 5.54
C GLU A 15 -4.54 -8.01 5.83
N LEU A 16 -5.21 -6.86 5.84
CA LEU A 16 -6.65 -6.77 6.08
C LEU A 16 -7.47 -7.28 4.89
N LEU A 17 -7.02 -7.04 3.66
CA LEU A 17 -7.66 -7.58 2.46
C LEU A 17 -7.62 -9.11 2.38
N ASN A 18 -6.61 -9.75 2.98
CA ASN A 18 -6.59 -11.21 3.13
C ASN A 18 -7.64 -11.74 4.11
N LYS A 19 -8.21 -10.89 4.96
CA LYS A 19 -9.19 -11.27 6.00
C LYS A 19 -10.62 -10.84 5.66
N LYS A 20 -10.79 -9.76 4.90
CA LYS A 20 -12.09 -9.23 4.50
C LYS A 20 -12.04 -8.56 3.13
N SER A 21 -13.18 -8.56 2.46
CA SER A 21 -13.35 -7.90 1.16
C SER A 21 -13.24 -6.37 1.28
N LEU A 22 -12.82 -5.73 0.18
CA LEU A 22 -12.55 -4.29 0.10
C LEU A 22 -13.77 -3.44 0.49
N ASP A 23 -14.98 -3.85 0.09
CA ASP A 23 -16.24 -3.15 0.38
C ASP A 23 -16.56 -3.07 1.88
N LYS A 24 -16.01 -3.99 2.69
CA LYS A 24 -16.18 -4.04 4.15
C LYS A 24 -15.01 -3.44 4.91
N LEU A 25 -13.96 -3.02 4.20
CA LEU A 25 -12.77 -2.43 4.81
C LEU A 25 -13.00 -0.94 5.03
N THR A 26 -12.61 -0.43 6.19
CA THR A 26 -12.73 1.00 6.52
C THR A 26 -11.37 1.60 6.84
N VAL A 27 -11.25 2.93 6.71
CA VAL A 27 -10.06 3.67 7.17
C VAL A 27 -9.79 3.38 8.65
N LYS A 28 -10.84 3.23 9.46
CA LYS A 28 -10.74 2.93 10.90
C LYS A 28 -9.98 1.61 11.14
N ASP A 29 -10.34 0.55 10.42
CA ASP A 29 -9.68 -0.75 10.56
C ASP A 29 -8.16 -0.66 10.27
N ILE A 30 -7.81 0.11 9.24
CA ILE A 30 -6.43 0.28 8.80
C ILE A 30 -5.64 1.05 9.85
N ILE A 31 -6.16 2.19 10.33
CA ILE A 31 -5.43 3.02 11.31
C ILE A 31 -5.28 2.34 12.66
N GLU A 32 -6.26 1.54 13.08
CA GLU A 32 -6.19 0.74 14.32
C GLU A 32 -5.15 -0.38 14.19
N THR A 33 -5.13 -1.10 13.06
CA THR A 33 -4.20 -2.21 12.84
C THR A 33 -2.77 -1.74 12.57
N ALA A 34 -2.62 -0.59 11.90
CA ALA A 34 -1.32 0.01 11.59
C ALA A 34 -0.73 0.82 12.76
N GLU A 35 -1.51 1.04 13.84
CA GLU A 35 -1.17 1.87 14.99
C GLU A 35 -0.78 3.31 14.59
N VAL A 36 -1.59 3.93 13.73
CA VAL A 36 -1.37 5.30 13.25
C VAL A 36 -2.59 6.19 13.50
N ASN A 37 -2.37 7.50 13.57
CA ASN A 37 -3.47 8.45 13.68
C ASN A 37 -4.23 8.61 12.35
N ARG A 38 -5.52 8.92 12.43
CA ARG A 38 -6.36 9.19 11.25
C ARG A 38 -5.81 10.32 10.36
N ASN A 39 -5.28 11.38 10.98
CA ASN A 39 -4.63 12.48 10.23
C ASN A 39 -3.38 12.01 9.48
N THR A 40 -2.68 11.00 10.02
CA THR A 40 -1.51 10.41 9.36
C THR A 40 -1.92 9.58 8.13
N PHE A 41 -3.06 8.89 8.19
CA PHE A 41 -3.64 8.24 7.00
C PHE A 41 -3.93 9.27 5.92
N TYR A 42 -4.70 10.31 6.25
CA TYR A 42 -5.09 11.34 5.29
C TYR A 42 -3.96 12.25 4.82
N TYR A 43 -2.81 12.23 5.49
CA TYR A 43 -1.59 12.86 4.98
C TYR A 43 -1.03 12.13 3.75
N TYR A 44 -1.26 10.82 3.65
CA TYR A 44 -0.72 9.98 2.58
C TYR A 44 -1.74 9.56 1.55
N PHE A 45 -3.01 9.40 1.95
CA PHE A 45 -4.06 8.83 1.13
C PHE A 45 -5.38 9.56 1.34
N ASP A 46 -6.04 9.96 0.26
CA ASP A 46 -7.32 10.67 0.35
C ASP A 46 -8.44 9.75 0.86
N ASP A 47 -8.43 8.50 0.42
CA ASP A 47 -9.36 7.46 0.85
C ASP A 47 -8.78 6.05 0.64
N ILE A 48 -9.64 5.03 0.78
CA ILE A 48 -9.26 3.62 0.63
C ILE A 48 -8.91 3.27 -0.82
N TYR A 49 -9.52 3.93 -1.80
CA TYR A 49 -9.27 3.68 -3.22
C TYR A 49 -7.97 4.33 -3.68
N ASP A 50 -7.62 5.50 -3.14
CA ASP A 50 -6.31 6.10 -3.36
C ASP A 50 -5.18 5.21 -2.79
N LEU A 51 -5.37 4.68 -1.58
CA LEU A 51 -4.47 3.67 -1.02
C LEU A 51 -4.35 2.43 -1.90
N LEU A 52 -5.47 1.89 -2.40
CA LEU A 52 -5.48 0.76 -3.31
C LEU A 52 -4.66 1.05 -4.59
N HIS A 53 -4.87 2.22 -5.19
CA HIS A 53 -4.15 2.64 -6.38
C HIS A 53 -2.65 2.76 -6.12
N GLU A 54 -2.24 3.36 -5.02
CA GLU A 54 -0.82 3.48 -4.64
C GLU A 54 -0.17 2.11 -4.37
N VAL A 55 -0.91 1.17 -3.77
CA VAL A 55 -0.46 -0.22 -3.57
C VAL A 55 -0.26 -0.92 -4.91
N PHE A 56 -1.24 -0.84 -5.82
CA PHE A 56 -1.12 -1.42 -7.16
C PHE A 56 0.04 -0.82 -7.94
N LYS A 57 0.18 0.50 -7.94
CA LYS A 57 1.26 1.20 -8.62
C LYS A 57 2.62 0.76 -8.11
N LYS A 58 2.78 0.59 -6.79
CA LYS A 58 4.01 0.07 -6.21
C LYS A 58 4.30 -1.35 -6.70
N GLN A 59 3.34 -2.26 -6.58
CA GLN A 59 3.53 -3.66 -7.02
C GLN A 59 3.80 -3.77 -8.52
N PHE A 60 3.10 -2.98 -9.33
CA PHE A 60 3.31 -2.93 -10.78
C PHE A 60 4.72 -2.45 -11.12
N ASN A 61 5.19 -1.38 -10.47
CA ASN A 61 6.55 -0.90 -10.66
C ASN A 61 7.59 -1.93 -10.22
N ASP A 62 7.37 -2.60 -9.08
CA ASP A 62 8.25 -3.66 -8.58
C ASP A 62 8.31 -4.83 -9.59
N PHE A 63 7.17 -5.22 -10.16
CA PHE A 63 7.07 -6.24 -11.20
C PHE A 63 7.80 -5.83 -12.49
N CYS A 64 7.56 -4.62 -13.01
CA CYS A 64 8.26 -4.12 -14.20
C CYS A 64 9.77 -3.96 -13.99
N ASN A 65 10.21 -3.62 -12.78
CA ASN A 65 11.63 -3.53 -12.46
C ASN A 65 12.27 -4.92 -12.35
N ALA A 66 11.52 -5.93 -11.90
CA ALA A 66 11.98 -7.31 -11.90
C ALA A 66 12.17 -7.84 -13.34
N THR A 67 11.22 -7.58 -14.24
CA THR A 67 11.33 -8.03 -15.64
C THR A 67 12.45 -7.31 -16.42
N LYS A 68 12.72 -6.02 -16.12
CA LYS A 68 13.87 -5.30 -16.69
C LYS A 68 15.23 -5.86 -16.28
N LYS A 69 15.33 -6.55 -15.14
CA LYS A 69 16.59 -7.20 -14.72
C LYS A 69 16.92 -8.44 -15.53
N GLU A 70 15.93 -9.11 -16.12
CA GLU A 70 16.15 -10.30 -16.95
C GLU A 70 16.52 -9.98 -18.41
N THR A 71 16.32 -8.73 -18.86
CA THR A 71 16.66 -8.30 -20.24
C THR A 71 17.98 -7.54 -20.35
N PHE A 72 18.78 -7.46 -19.29
CA PHE A 72 20.10 -6.82 -19.27
C PHE A 72 21.19 -7.80 -18.80
N TYR A 73 21.29 -8.93 -19.50
CA TYR A 73 22.57 -9.54 -19.80
C TYR A 73 22.69 -9.55 -21.32
N GLU A 74 23.26 -8.50 -21.88
CA GLU A 74 24.15 -8.56 -23.05
C GLU A 74 24.80 -7.17 -23.23
N GLU A 75 26.15 -7.22 -23.28
CA GLU A 75 27.19 -6.19 -23.44
C GLU A 75 27.52 -5.24 -22.27
#